data_AF-A0A3D2MLQ8-F1
#
_entry.id   AF-A0A3D2MLQ8-F1
#
_cell.length_a   1.000
_cell.length_b   1.000
_cell.length_c   1.000
_cell.angle_alpha   90.00
_cell.angle_beta   90.00
_cell.angle_gamma   90.00
#
_symmetry.space_group_name_H-M   'P 1'
#
loop_
_entity.id
_entity.type
_entity.pdbx_description
1 polymer ?
#
loop_
_entity_poly.entity_id
_entity_poly.type
_entity_poly.pdbx_seq_one_letter_code
_entity_poly.pdbx_strand_id
1 'polypeptide(L)'
;MQSRALSGTVYVGSDDMHLYAIGASDGTFSWSRQTGNTVFSSPISAKGVVYVGSTDGTVYAYKTSDNSLLWQFTTGGPIYSSPRVVKGVVYIGSNDDNLYALNATTGVPIWHFSTGGPIASSPAIVGGIIYVGSNDSYLYAISSKGIQNWRYQTSGAIASSPTVHKGVVYVGSNDDYLYSLNASTGAFNWRVPTSGSIATPHRRSQVAPSLLAHLMAPSTPSMLPAAPHSGVTRREDR
;
A
#
# COMPACT_ATOMS: atom_id res chain seq x y z
N MET A 1 -26.39 -23.84 12.74
CA MET A 1 -25.12 -23.09 12.93
C MET A 1 -25.36 -21.67 12.42
N GLN A 2 -25.48 -20.67 13.31
CA GLN A 2 -25.57 -19.27 12.88
C GLN A 2 -24.17 -18.79 12.54
N SER A 3 -23.92 -18.46 11.27
CA SER A 3 -22.73 -17.72 10.86
C SER A 3 -22.79 -16.36 11.54
N ARG A 4 -21.76 -16.04 12.32
CA ARG A 4 -21.65 -14.75 12.99
C ARG A 4 -21.34 -13.71 11.90
N ALA A 5 -22.36 -12.99 11.44
CA ALA A 5 -22.17 -11.91 10.47
C ALA A 5 -21.15 -10.90 11.04
N LEU A 6 -20.17 -10.52 10.23
CA LEU A 6 -19.18 -9.50 10.59
C LEU A 6 -19.88 -8.14 10.64
N SER A 7 -20.26 -7.65 11.82
CA SER A 7 -20.75 -6.27 11.98
C SER A 7 -19.57 -5.30 11.98
N GLY A 8 -19.56 -4.30 11.10
CA GLY A 8 -18.54 -3.25 11.09
C GLY A 8 -18.40 -2.54 9.75
N THR A 9 -17.42 -1.65 9.66
CA THR A 9 -17.05 -0.93 8.43
C THR A 9 -15.63 -1.31 8.03
N VAL A 10 -15.45 -1.67 6.76
CA VAL A 10 -14.15 -1.85 6.10
C VAL A 10 -13.77 -0.53 5.45
N TYR A 11 -12.53 -0.09 5.67
CA TYR A 11 -11.96 1.09 5.03
C TYR A 11 -10.91 0.69 4.01
N VAL A 12 -10.96 1.25 2.80
CA VAL A 12 -10.10 0.86 1.68
C VAL A 12 -9.58 2.09 0.97
N GLY A 13 -8.27 2.18 0.79
CA GLY A 13 -7.65 3.15 -0.11
C GLY A 13 -7.66 2.65 -1.55
N SER A 14 -7.79 3.56 -2.51
CA SER A 14 -7.87 3.25 -3.94
C SER A 14 -6.93 4.11 -4.80
N ASP A 15 -6.57 3.57 -5.96
CA ASP A 15 -5.80 4.24 -7.01
C ASP A 15 -6.55 5.41 -7.63
N ASP A 16 -7.89 5.39 -7.55
CA ASP A 16 -8.79 6.48 -7.97
C ASP A 16 -8.78 7.72 -7.05
N MET A 17 -7.82 7.78 -6.13
CA MET A 17 -7.63 8.90 -5.20
C MET A 17 -8.73 8.99 -4.13
N HIS A 18 -9.37 7.88 -3.76
CA HIS A 18 -10.37 7.85 -2.68
C HIS A 18 -10.02 6.91 -1.53
N LEU A 19 -10.50 7.31 -0.35
CA LEU A 19 -10.79 6.44 0.78
C LEU A 19 -12.26 6.02 0.73
N TYR A 20 -12.52 4.72 0.75
CA TYR A 20 -13.87 4.14 0.78
C TYR A 20 -14.20 3.58 2.17
N ALA A 21 -15.48 3.64 2.51
CA ALA A 21 -16.08 2.95 3.66
C ALA A 21 -17.20 2.03 3.18
N ILE A 22 -17.10 0.75 3.55
CA ILE A 22 -17.95 -0.33 3.04
C ILE A 22 -18.45 -1.18 4.23
N GLY A 23 -19.70 -1.63 4.20
CA GLY A 23 -20.27 -2.55 5.19
C GLY A 23 -19.52 -3.88 5.20
N ALA A 24 -19.00 -4.28 6.37
CA ALA A 24 -18.17 -5.48 6.50
C ALA A 24 -18.97 -6.79 6.30
N SER A 25 -20.28 -6.76 6.55
CA SER A 25 -21.15 -7.94 6.45
C SER A 25 -21.66 -8.20 5.04
N ASP A 26 -21.83 -7.16 4.23
CA ASP A 26 -22.65 -7.20 3.01
C ASP A 26 -22.06 -6.44 1.82
N GLY A 27 -20.92 -5.75 2.00
CA GLY A 27 -20.31 -4.97 0.93
C GLY A 27 -21.07 -3.69 0.58
N THR A 28 -22.02 -3.26 1.40
CA THR A 28 -22.81 -2.05 1.12
C THR A 28 -21.92 -0.82 1.15
N PHE A 29 -21.99 -0.02 0.09
CA PHE A 29 -21.27 1.26 0.05
C PHE A 29 -21.85 2.23 1.09
N SER A 30 -20.98 2.81 1.92
CA SER A 30 -21.38 3.82 2.91
C SER A 30 -21.01 5.23 2.45
N TRP A 31 -19.73 5.46 2.16
CA TRP A 31 -19.23 6.76 1.69
C TRP A 31 -17.85 6.63 1.03
N SER A 32 -17.46 7.67 0.29
CA SER A 32 -16.08 7.90 -0.15
C SER A 32 -15.60 9.30 0.20
N ARG A 33 -14.28 9.46 0.32
CA ARG A 33 -13.60 10.76 0.47
C ARG A 33 -12.45 10.83 -0.51
N GLN A 34 -12.47 11.86 -1.35
CA GLN A 34 -11.39 12.14 -2.28
C GLN A 34 -10.19 12.71 -1.51
N THR A 35 -9.02 12.16 -1.75
CA THR A 35 -7.71 12.70 -1.36
C THR A 35 -7.07 13.43 -2.54
N GLY A 36 -5.97 14.13 -2.32
CA GLY A 36 -5.27 14.85 -3.38
C GLY A 36 -4.54 13.93 -4.36
N ASN A 37 -4.28 12.67 -4.00
CA ASN A 37 -3.73 11.63 -4.89
C ASN A 37 -4.09 10.20 -4.42
N THR A 38 -3.57 9.18 -5.08
CA THR A 38 -3.77 7.75 -4.79
C THR A 38 -3.60 7.41 -3.30
N VAL A 39 -4.41 6.47 -2.83
CA VAL A 39 -4.35 5.97 -1.44
C VAL A 39 -3.83 4.52 -1.44
N PHE A 40 -2.50 4.36 -1.43
CA PHE A 40 -1.85 3.05 -1.30
C PHE A 40 -1.77 2.54 0.15
N SER A 41 -1.83 3.44 1.11
CA SER A 41 -1.85 3.12 2.54
C SER A 41 -3.05 2.22 2.87
N SER A 42 -2.86 1.27 3.79
CA SER A 42 -3.98 0.59 4.45
C SER A 42 -4.53 1.49 5.56
N PRO A 43 -5.81 1.94 5.48
CA PRO A 43 -6.39 2.79 6.52
C PRO A 43 -6.50 2.05 7.86
N ILE A 44 -6.42 2.79 8.97
CA ILE A 44 -6.66 2.24 10.32
C ILE A 44 -7.74 3.04 11.04
N SER A 45 -8.71 2.34 11.64
CA SER A 45 -9.69 2.95 12.53
C SER A 45 -9.28 2.76 13.99
N ALA A 46 -9.30 3.85 14.77
CA ALA A 46 -9.02 3.82 16.20
C ALA A 46 -9.79 4.93 16.91
N LYS A 47 -10.47 4.59 18.01
CA LYS A 47 -11.19 5.54 18.89
C LYS A 47 -12.13 6.51 18.12
N GLY A 48 -12.86 6.00 17.13
CA GLY A 48 -13.83 6.79 16.38
C GLY A 48 -13.22 7.70 15.29
N VAL A 49 -11.98 7.44 14.88
CA VAL A 49 -11.30 8.15 13.79
C VAL A 49 -10.67 7.14 12.84
N VAL A 50 -10.73 7.41 11.55
CA VAL A 50 -10.01 6.68 10.49
C VAL A 50 -8.82 7.51 10.04
N TYR A 51 -7.64 6.90 10.01
CA TYR A 51 -6.40 7.53 9.57
C TYR A 51 -5.91 6.85 8.31
N VAL A 52 -5.42 7.64 7.36
CA VAL A 52 -4.88 7.13 6.10
C VAL A 52 -3.82 8.09 5.52
N GLY A 53 -2.78 7.55 4.89
CA GLY A 53 -1.82 8.31 4.10
C GLY A 53 -2.14 8.27 2.60
N SER A 54 -1.88 9.38 1.90
CA SER A 54 -2.00 9.46 0.44
C SER A 54 -0.65 9.80 -0.21
N THR A 55 -0.49 9.43 -1.48
CA THR A 55 0.70 9.77 -2.27
C THR A 55 0.82 11.26 -2.60
N ASP A 56 -0.19 12.07 -2.27
CA ASP A 56 -0.07 13.55 -2.24
C ASP A 56 0.80 14.05 -1.07
N GLY A 57 1.23 13.15 -0.20
CA GLY A 57 2.04 13.45 0.97
C GLY A 57 1.24 13.87 2.19
N THR A 58 -0.08 13.71 2.18
CA THR A 58 -0.99 14.11 3.26
C THR A 58 -1.51 12.90 4.04
N VAL A 59 -1.43 12.99 5.37
CA VAL A 59 -2.13 12.14 6.31
C VAL A 59 -3.51 12.75 6.56
N TYR A 60 -4.56 11.98 6.30
CA TYR A 60 -5.94 12.38 6.55
C TYR A 60 -6.51 11.66 7.77
N ALA A 61 -7.28 12.38 8.58
CA ALA A 61 -8.06 11.82 9.68
C ALA A 61 -9.54 12.18 9.52
N TYR A 62 -10.42 11.18 9.47
CA TYR A 62 -11.86 11.36 9.35
C TYR A 62 -12.59 10.80 10.57
N LYS A 63 -13.56 11.54 11.12
CA LYS A 63 -14.41 11.03 12.21
C LYS A 63 -15.29 9.90 11.70
N THR A 64 -15.45 8.82 12.45
CA THR A 64 -16.35 7.71 12.07
C THR A 64 -17.82 8.02 12.36
N SER A 65 -18.12 9.06 13.14
CA SER A 65 -19.48 9.42 13.56
C SER A 65 -20.29 10.11 12.47
N ASP A 66 -19.64 11.01 11.73
CA ASP A 66 -20.26 11.85 10.70
C ASP A 66 -19.44 11.89 9.40
N ASN A 67 -18.33 11.15 9.34
CA ASN A 67 -17.44 11.05 8.19
C ASN A 67 -16.81 12.39 7.79
N SER A 68 -16.80 13.37 8.70
CA SER A 68 -16.16 14.68 8.49
C SER A 68 -14.64 14.59 8.63
N LEU A 69 -13.92 15.46 7.91
CA LEU A 69 -12.48 15.63 8.09
C LEU A 69 -12.23 16.18 9.51
N LEU A 70 -11.49 15.44 10.32
CA LEU A 70 -11.07 15.85 11.65
C LEU A 70 -9.83 16.75 11.57
N TRP A 71 -8.81 16.30 10.85
CA TRP A 71 -7.58 17.03 10.58
C TRP A 71 -6.85 16.44 9.38
N GLN A 72 -5.90 17.18 8.84
CA GLN A 72 -4.92 16.69 7.88
C GLN A 72 -3.52 17.21 8.23
N PHE A 73 -2.48 16.45 7.87
CA PHE A 73 -1.08 16.83 8.04
C PHE A 73 -0.30 16.52 6.77
N THR A 74 0.37 17.52 6.20
CA THR A 74 1.13 17.38 4.95
C THR A 74 2.62 17.21 5.28
N THR A 75 3.19 16.11 4.81
CA THR A 75 4.62 15.78 4.85
C THR A 75 5.33 16.41 3.64
N GLY A 76 6.65 16.25 3.56
CA GLY A 76 7.45 16.75 2.43
C GLY A 76 7.42 15.86 1.18
N GLY A 77 6.79 14.69 1.22
CA GLY A 77 6.85 13.70 0.15
C GLY A 77 5.72 12.68 0.18
N PRO A 78 5.59 11.82 -0.85
CA PRO A 78 4.49 10.84 -0.93
C PRO A 78 4.45 9.85 0.23
N ILE A 79 3.25 9.46 0.67
CA ILE A 79 3.06 8.46 1.72
C ILE A 79 2.58 7.13 1.12
N TYR A 80 3.47 6.13 1.16
CA TYR A 80 3.14 4.73 0.84
C TYR A 80 2.94 3.88 2.10
N SER A 81 3.45 4.35 3.24
CA SER A 81 3.35 3.72 4.55
C SER A 81 1.89 3.68 5.04
N SER A 82 1.53 2.65 5.81
CA SER A 82 0.25 2.58 6.50
C SER A 82 0.37 3.10 7.94
N PRO A 83 -0.58 3.93 8.43
CA PRO A 83 -0.54 4.47 9.77
C PRO A 83 -0.69 3.39 10.85
N ARG A 84 0.01 3.56 11.96
CA ARG A 84 -0.20 2.79 13.20
C ARG A 84 -0.60 3.72 14.34
N VAL A 85 -1.67 3.37 15.06
CA VAL A 85 -2.16 4.17 16.19
C VAL A 85 -1.90 3.45 17.50
N VAL A 86 -1.13 4.06 18.40
CA VAL A 86 -0.86 3.53 19.74
C VAL A 86 -0.92 4.67 20.74
N LYS A 87 -1.70 4.48 21.83
CA LYS A 87 -1.79 5.43 22.95
C LYS A 87 -2.08 6.89 22.53
N GLY A 88 -2.87 7.10 21.49
CA GLY A 88 -3.24 8.45 21.01
C GLY A 88 -2.20 9.11 20.12
N VAL A 89 -1.26 8.35 19.58
CA VAL A 89 -0.26 8.81 18.61
C VAL A 89 -0.40 8.02 17.31
N VAL A 90 -0.41 8.72 16.18
CA VAL A 90 -0.35 8.15 14.82
C VAL A 90 1.12 8.13 14.40
N TYR A 91 1.62 6.97 14.02
CA TYR A 91 2.96 6.77 13.47
C TYR A 91 2.87 6.41 12.00
N ILE A 92 3.60 7.12 11.14
CA ILE A 92 3.56 6.90 9.69
C ILE A 92 4.86 7.36 9.02
N GLY A 93 5.38 6.55 8.09
CA GLY A 93 6.55 6.87 7.29
C GLY A 93 6.19 7.65 6.02
N SER A 94 7.10 8.50 5.55
CA SER A 94 6.95 9.23 4.29
C SER A 94 8.21 9.05 3.42
N ASN A 95 8.04 9.26 2.12
CA ASN A 95 9.15 9.30 1.17
C ASN A 95 9.97 10.59 1.23
N ASP A 96 9.71 11.47 2.20
CA ASP A 96 10.59 12.60 2.55
C ASP A 96 11.68 12.24 3.55
N ASP A 97 11.95 10.94 3.69
CA ASP A 97 12.94 10.33 4.58
C ASP A 97 12.57 10.37 6.08
N ASN A 98 11.35 10.77 6.45
CA ASN A 98 10.93 10.87 7.84
C ASN A 98 9.87 9.85 8.28
N LEU A 99 10.00 9.42 9.54
CA LEU A 99 8.93 8.81 10.31
C LEU A 99 8.30 9.89 11.19
N TYR A 100 6.99 10.09 11.07
CA TYR A 100 6.24 11.06 11.85
C TYR A 100 5.50 10.40 13.01
N ALA A 101 5.48 11.08 14.16
CA ALA A 101 4.59 10.82 15.27
C ALA A 101 3.63 12.01 15.44
N LEU A 102 2.36 11.81 15.16
CA LEU A 102 1.33 12.86 15.18
C LEU A 102 0.36 12.64 16.31
N ASN A 103 -0.12 13.71 16.94
CA ASN A 103 -1.21 13.63 17.90
C ASN A 103 -2.47 13.12 17.19
N ALA A 104 -3.05 12.01 17.65
CA ALA A 104 -4.17 11.37 16.97
C ALA A 104 -5.46 12.21 16.96
N THR A 105 -5.59 13.16 17.87
CA THR A 105 -6.77 14.03 17.99
C THR A 105 -6.62 15.32 17.20
N THR A 106 -5.41 15.87 17.09
CA THR A 106 -5.19 17.19 16.49
C THR A 106 -4.38 17.19 15.20
N GLY A 107 -3.69 16.09 14.87
CA GLY A 107 -2.77 16.00 13.74
C GLY A 107 -1.45 16.75 13.95
N VAL A 108 -1.29 17.47 15.06
CA VAL A 108 -0.07 18.23 15.37
C VAL A 108 1.10 17.27 15.53
N PRO A 109 2.25 17.52 14.86
CA PRO A 109 3.43 16.68 15.00
C PRO A 109 3.97 16.77 16.43
N ILE A 110 4.18 15.60 17.05
CA ILE A 110 4.83 15.46 18.35
C ILE A 110 6.35 15.42 18.13
N TRP A 111 6.78 14.62 17.16
CA TRP A 111 8.17 14.54 16.71
C TRP A 111 8.23 13.92 15.31
N HIS A 112 9.38 14.06 14.65
CA HIS A 112 9.75 13.26 13.49
C HIS A 112 11.14 12.65 13.70
N PHE A 113 11.43 11.55 13.02
CA PHE A 113 12.73 10.90 13.00
C PHE A 113 13.20 10.78 11.54
N SER A 114 14.31 11.42 11.23
CA SER A 114 14.89 11.42 9.89
C SER A 114 15.80 10.21 9.67
N THR A 115 15.67 9.60 8.50
CA THR A 115 16.54 8.54 7.99
C THR A 115 17.35 9.08 6.81
N GLY A 116 18.21 8.25 6.21
CA GLY A 116 19.00 8.64 5.04
C GLY A 116 18.27 8.44 3.70
N GLY A 117 16.98 8.06 3.73
CA GLY A 117 16.23 7.75 2.52
C GLY A 117 14.76 7.41 2.79
N PRO A 118 13.95 7.20 1.73
CA PRO A 118 12.50 7.13 1.84
C PRO A 118 11.99 6.04 2.79
N ILE A 119 10.93 6.34 3.54
CA ILE A 119 10.26 5.39 4.43
C ILE A 119 8.90 4.99 3.85
N ALA A 120 8.93 4.01 2.93
CA ALA A 120 7.71 3.37 2.42
C ALA A 120 7.17 2.27 3.37
N SER A 121 8.00 1.81 4.31
CA SER A 121 7.69 0.77 5.29
C SER A 121 6.60 1.22 6.28
N SER A 122 5.67 0.32 6.64
CA SER A 122 4.68 0.59 7.71
C SER A 122 5.27 0.28 9.09
N PRO A 123 5.16 1.17 10.09
CA PRO A 123 5.78 0.97 11.39
C PRO A 123 5.14 -0.18 12.18
N ALA A 124 5.97 -1.08 12.72
CA ALA A 124 5.57 -2.07 13.70
C ALA A 124 5.88 -1.58 15.12
N ILE A 125 4.92 -1.67 16.03
CA ILE A 125 5.08 -1.10 17.39
C ILE A 125 4.80 -2.17 18.44
N VAL A 126 5.82 -2.52 19.23
CA VAL A 126 5.74 -3.49 20.33
C VAL A 126 6.52 -2.97 21.52
N GLY A 127 5.92 -3.03 22.71
CA GLY A 127 6.60 -2.61 23.95
C GLY A 127 7.02 -1.13 23.98
N GLY A 128 6.44 -0.27 23.15
CA GLY A 128 6.83 1.14 23.03
C GLY A 128 8.05 1.38 22.13
N ILE A 129 8.54 0.35 21.45
CA ILE A 129 9.57 0.45 20.41
C ILE A 129 8.87 0.39 19.06
N ILE A 130 9.28 1.29 18.17
CA ILE A 130 8.80 1.44 16.80
C ILE A 130 9.90 0.90 15.89
N TYR A 131 9.55 -0.09 15.08
CA TYR A 131 10.44 -0.69 14.08
C TYR A 131 9.99 -0.23 12.70
N VAL A 132 10.92 0.27 11.91
CA VAL A 132 10.63 0.75 10.56
C VAL A 132 11.85 0.54 9.63
N GLY A 133 11.59 0.06 8.42
CA GLY A 133 12.61 -0.03 7.37
C GLY A 133 12.68 1.24 6.54
N SER A 134 13.87 1.59 6.07
CA SER A 134 14.08 2.69 5.12
C SER A 134 14.80 2.20 3.87
N ASN A 135 14.62 2.94 2.77
CA ASN A 135 15.34 2.74 1.53
C ASN A 135 16.83 3.09 1.63
N ASP A 136 17.29 3.66 2.76
CA ASP A 136 18.71 3.81 3.09
C ASP A 136 19.42 2.51 3.49
N SER A 137 18.73 1.37 3.37
CA SER A 137 19.19 0.02 3.74
C SER A 137 19.31 -0.23 5.23
N TYR A 138 18.63 0.55 6.07
CA TYR A 138 18.58 0.31 7.51
C TYR A 138 17.19 -0.08 8.00
N LEU A 139 17.17 -1.02 8.96
CA LEU A 139 16.07 -1.24 9.89
C LEU A 139 16.36 -0.42 11.14
N TYR A 140 15.43 0.46 11.52
CA TYR A 140 15.53 1.28 12.71
C TYR A 140 14.64 0.75 13.82
N ALA A 141 15.14 0.80 15.05
CA ALA A 141 14.32 0.68 16.26
C ALA A 141 14.36 2.01 17.02
N ILE A 142 13.20 2.61 17.22
CA ILE A 142 13.03 3.97 17.72
C ILE A 142 12.11 3.91 18.93
N SER A 143 12.45 4.60 20.01
CA SER A 143 11.59 4.73 21.18
C SER A 143 10.33 5.56 20.87
N SER A 144 9.30 5.46 21.70
CA SER A 144 8.09 6.31 21.58
C SER A 144 8.35 7.82 21.68
N LYS A 145 9.56 8.24 22.08
CA LYS A 145 10.03 9.62 22.15
C LYS A 145 10.80 10.08 20.90
N GLY A 146 10.90 9.25 19.87
CA GLY A 146 11.63 9.58 18.64
C GLY A 146 13.14 9.41 18.74
N ILE A 147 13.65 8.73 19.77
CA ILE A 147 15.09 8.48 19.97
C ILE A 147 15.43 7.11 19.40
N GLN A 148 16.45 7.02 18.55
CA GLN A 148 16.97 5.75 18.04
C GLN A 148 17.55 4.91 19.19
N ASN A 149 17.03 3.68 19.34
CA ASN A 149 17.60 2.68 20.24
C ASN A 149 18.74 1.95 19.56
N TRP A 150 18.51 1.46 18.33
CA TRP A 150 19.50 0.79 17.50
C TRP A 150 19.09 0.88 16.02
N ARG A 151 20.03 0.58 15.12
CA ARG A 151 19.76 0.34 13.70
C ARG A 151 20.59 -0.84 13.19
N TYR A 152 20.11 -1.52 12.16
CA TYR A 152 20.82 -2.62 11.50
C TYR A 152 20.85 -2.40 9.99
N GLN A 153 22.02 -2.55 9.37
CA GLN A 153 22.22 -2.35 7.94
C GLN A 153 22.07 -3.67 7.16
N THR A 154 21.23 -3.69 6.15
CA THR A 154 21.15 -4.75 5.13
C THR A 154 21.94 -4.35 3.88
N SER A 155 22.11 -5.27 2.93
CA SER A 155 22.82 -4.98 1.68
C SER A 155 21.93 -4.32 0.60
N GLY A 156 20.65 -4.07 0.93
CA GLY A 156 19.69 -3.43 0.05
C GLY A 156 18.60 -2.70 0.82
N ALA A 157 17.83 -1.89 0.11
CA ALA A 157 16.75 -1.08 0.68
C ALA A 157 15.71 -1.94 1.44
N ILE A 158 15.18 -1.40 2.54
CA ILE A 158 14.16 -2.04 3.36
C ILE A 158 12.81 -1.33 3.15
N ALA A 159 12.17 -1.60 2.02
CA ALA A 159 10.82 -1.09 1.73
C ALA A 159 9.72 -1.92 2.44
N SER A 160 10.05 -3.10 2.97
CA SER A 160 9.11 -4.02 3.62
C SER A 160 8.72 -3.55 5.02
N SER A 161 7.48 -3.79 5.44
CA SER A 161 7.05 -3.51 6.82
C SER A 161 7.54 -4.61 7.78
N PRO A 162 8.26 -4.27 8.86
CA PRO A 162 8.72 -5.26 9.82
C PRO A 162 7.56 -5.93 10.56
N THR A 163 7.77 -7.16 11.05
CA THR A 163 6.85 -7.84 11.96
C THR A 163 7.61 -8.28 13.20
N VAL A 164 7.02 -8.08 14.37
CA VAL A 164 7.65 -8.42 15.66
C VAL A 164 6.85 -9.53 16.35
N HIS A 165 7.52 -10.61 16.73
CA HIS A 165 6.93 -11.71 17.46
C HIS A 165 7.91 -12.29 18.49
N LYS A 166 7.46 -12.47 19.74
CA LYS A 166 8.24 -13.08 20.83
C LYS A 166 9.69 -12.55 20.96
N GLY A 167 9.86 -11.23 20.86
CA GLY A 167 11.16 -10.58 21.01
C GLY A 167 12.08 -10.67 19.78
N VAL A 168 11.56 -11.10 18.63
CA VAL A 168 12.26 -11.13 17.34
C VAL A 168 11.56 -10.20 16.36
N VAL A 169 12.34 -9.41 15.62
CA VAL A 169 11.87 -8.62 14.48
C VAL A 169 12.28 -9.31 13.18
N TYR A 170 11.32 -9.43 12.28
CA TYR A 170 11.48 -9.98 10.95
C TYR A 170 11.26 -8.90 9.91
N VAL A 171 12.14 -8.81 8.92
CA VAL A 171 12.01 -7.82 7.85
C VAL A 171 12.60 -8.31 6.54
N GLY A 172 11.89 -8.08 5.44
CA GLY A 172 12.37 -8.33 4.09
C GLY A 172 13.20 -7.15 3.57
N SER A 173 14.22 -7.44 2.78
CA SER A 173 15.07 -6.44 2.15
C SER A 173 15.17 -6.70 0.64
N ASN A 174 15.45 -5.66 -0.14
CA ASN A 174 15.63 -5.73 -1.59
C ASN A 174 16.95 -6.41 -2.01
N ASP A 175 17.73 -6.93 -1.06
CA ASP A 175 18.88 -7.81 -1.30
C ASP A 175 18.48 -9.31 -1.40
N ASP A 176 17.19 -9.60 -1.57
CA ASP A 176 16.61 -10.94 -1.70
C ASP A 176 16.70 -11.80 -0.42
N TYR A 177 16.72 -11.17 0.77
CA TYR A 177 16.71 -11.86 2.06
C TYR A 177 15.55 -11.45 2.98
N LEU A 178 15.05 -12.44 3.73
CA LEU A 178 14.33 -12.23 4.98
C LEU A 178 15.32 -12.25 6.15
N TYR A 179 15.36 -11.18 6.93
CA TYR A 179 16.18 -11.06 8.12
C TYR A 179 15.39 -11.35 9.39
N SER A 180 16.05 -11.96 10.36
CA SER A 180 15.59 -12.10 11.75
C SER A 180 16.60 -11.45 12.67
N LEU A 181 16.14 -10.54 13.54
CA LEU A 181 16.99 -9.86 14.52
C LEU A 181 16.34 -9.88 15.90
N ASN A 182 17.16 -9.83 16.95
CA ASN A 182 16.70 -9.58 18.30
C ASN A 182 16.04 -8.19 18.38
N ALA A 183 14.78 -8.13 18.80
CA ALA A 183 14.01 -6.89 18.81
C ALA A 183 14.54 -5.85 19.81
N SER A 184 15.19 -6.28 20.90
CA SER A 184 15.69 -5.38 21.94
C SER A 184 17.06 -4.80 21.60
N THR A 185 17.92 -5.60 20.97
CA THR A 185 19.34 -5.24 20.75
C THR A 185 19.69 -4.95 19.30
N GLY A 186 18.86 -5.37 18.33
CA GLY A 186 19.19 -5.32 16.92
C GLY A 186 20.23 -6.37 16.50
N ALA A 187 20.60 -7.29 17.40
CA ALA A 187 21.55 -8.35 17.09
C ALA A 187 20.98 -9.27 16.00
N PHE A 188 21.78 -9.54 14.98
CA PHE A 188 21.45 -10.49 13.92
C PHE A 188 21.28 -11.91 14.50
N ASN A 189 20.18 -12.58 14.14
CA ASN A 189 19.99 -14.01 14.45
C ASN A 189 20.31 -14.87 13.23
N TRP A 190 19.62 -14.60 12.11
CA TRP A 190 19.77 -15.33 10.85
C TRP A 190 19.16 -14.53 9.69
N ARG A 191 19.46 -14.94 8.46
CA ARG A 191 18.73 -14.55 7.25
C ARG A 191 18.51 -15.76 6.34
N VAL A 192 17.46 -15.73 5.54
CA VAL A 192 17.18 -16.77 4.53
C VAL A 192 16.96 -16.11 3.16
N PRO A 193 17.51 -16.68 2.07
CA PRO A 193 17.30 -16.16 0.72
C PRO A 193 15.86 -16.40 0.28
N THR A 194 15.33 -15.49 -0.52
CA THR A 194 14.01 -15.58 -1.13
C THR A 194 14.15 -15.56 -2.65
N SER A 195 13.18 -16.10 -3.39
CA SER A 195 13.20 -16.12 -4.86
C SER A 195 12.96 -14.74 -5.50
N GLY A 196 13.17 -13.65 -4.75
CA GLY A 196 12.89 -12.25 -5.07
C GLY A 196 12.58 -11.43 -3.81
N SER A 197 12.51 -10.11 -3.94
CA SER A 197 12.25 -9.19 -2.82
C SER A 197 10.95 -9.52 -2.04
N ILE A 198 11.03 -9.51 -0.71
CA ILE A 198 9.86 -9.57 0.17
C ILE A 198 9.41 -8.14 0.48
N ALA A 199 8.33 -7.71 -0.16
CA ALA A 199 7.52 -6.59 0.30
C ALA A 199 6.32 -7.11 1.10
N THR A 200 5.99 -6.49 2.24
CA THR A 200 4.62 -6.58 2.79
C THR A 200 3.64 -6.11 1.72
N PRO A 201 2.46 -6.74 1.56
CA PRO A 201 1.66 -6.61 0.35
C PRO A 201 1.41 -5.15 -0.02
N HIS A 202 2.17 -4.70 -1.02
CA HIS A 202 1.90 -3.54 -1.83
C HIS A 202 1.57 -4.13 -3.19
N ARG A 203 0.28 -4.20 -3.54
CA ARG A 203 -0.13 -4.82 -4.80
C ARG A 203 0.25 -3.85 -5.92
N ARG A 204 1.48 -3.94 -6.42
CA ARG A 204 1.86 -3.29 -7.67
C ARG A 204 1.01 -3.97 -8.74
N SER A 205 0.03 -3.25 -9.28
CA SER A 205 -0.61 -3.65 -10.53
C SER A 205 0.49 -3.72 -11.59
N GLN A 206 1.00 -4.93 -11.85
CA GLN A 206 1.61 -5.18 -13.14
C GLN A 206 0.43 -5.24 -14.11
N VAL A 207 0.19 -4.13 -14.81
CA VAL A 207 -0.48 -4.19 -16.10
C VAL A 207 0.48 -5.00 -16.98
N ALA A 208 0.18 -6.28 -17.17
CA ALA A 208 0.84 -7.06 -18.21
C ALA A 208 0.66 -6.31 -19.54
N PRO A 209 1.69 -6.16 -20.38
CA PRO A 209 1.47 -5.71 -21.74
C PRO A 209 0.49 -6.71 -22.37
N SER A 210 -0.62 -6.20 -22.91
CA SER A 210 -1.51 -7.00 -23.74
C SER A 210 -0.70 -7.53 -24.92
N LEU A 211 -0.34 -8.81 -24.89
CA LEU A 211 0.22 -9.47 -26.06
C LEU A 211 -0.94 -9.76 -27.02
N LEU A 212 -1.29 -8.78 -27.85
CA LEU A 212 -2.26 -8.94 -28.92
C LEU A 212 -1.50 -9.03 -30.24
N ALA A 213 -1.25 -10.27 -30.66
CA ALA A 213 -1.38 -10.73 -32.04
C ALA A 213 -0.74 -12.13 -32.16
N HIS A 214 -1.55 -13.17 -32.41
CA HIS A 214 -1.30 -14.12 -33.50
C HIS A 214 -2.54 -15.01 -33.76
N LEU A 215 -2.96 -14.99 -35.02
CA LEU A 215 -3.79 -15.94 -35.76
C LEU A 215 -5.23 -16.23 -35.28
N MET A 216 -6.16 -15.43 -35.82
CA MET A 216 -7.38 -15.99 -36.42
C MET A 216 -7.18 -15.95 -37.94
N ALA A 217 -6.73 -17.06 -38.53
CA ALA A 217 -6.82 -17.26 -39.98
C ALA A 217 -8.14 -17.97 -40.27
N PRO A 218 -9.02 -17.43 -41.14
CA PRO A 218 -10.16 -18.19 -41.63
C PRO A 218 -9.68 -19.25 -42.63
N SER A 219 -10.11 -20.48 -42.42
CA SER A 219 -9.93 -21.61 -43.32
C SER A 219 -10.52 -21.30 -44.71
N THR A 220 -9.68 -21.36 -45.74
CA THR A 220 -10.08 -21.32 -47.14
C THR A 220 -10.79 -22.63 -47.54
N PRO A 221 -11.97 -22.58 -48.18
CA PRO A 221 -12.49 -23.71 -48.93
C PRO A 221 -11.88 -23.73 -50.33
N SER A 222 -11.36 -24.88 -50.74
CA SER A 222 -10.98 -25.19 -52.11
C SER A 222 -12.23 -25.31 -52.99
N MET A 223 -12.37 -24.45 -54.01
CA MET A 223 -13.17 -24.73 -55.20
C MET A 223 -12.56 -24.06 -56.45
N LEU A 224 -12.52 -24.86 -57.51
CA LEU A 224 -12.01 -24.61 -58.87
C LEU A 224 -12.78 -23.49 -59.62
N PRO A 225 -12.22 -22.94 -60.72
CA PRO A 225 -12.66 -21.68 -61.33
C PRO A 225 -13.93 -21.81 -62.19
N ALA A 226 -14.75 -20.75 -62.19
CA ALA A 226 -15.93 -20.59 -63.04
C ALA A 226 -15.58 -19.91 -64.38
N ALA A 227 -16.19 -20.41 -65.45
CA ALA A 227 -16.18 -19.88 -66.81
C ALA A 227 -16.97 -18.55 -66.95
N PRO A 228 -16.75 -17.75 -68.01
CA PRO A 228 -17.41 -16.46 -68.18
C PRO A 228 -18.83 -16.59 -68.76
N HIS A 229 -19.78 -15.82 -68.22
CA HIS A 229 -21.09 -15.57 -68.84
C HIS A 229 -21.15 -14.13 -69.39
N SER A 230 -21.33 -14.00 -70.70
CA SER A 230 -21.84 -12.78 -71.34
C SER A 230 -23.35 -12.92 -71.54
N GLY A 231 -24.13 -12.21 -70.72
CA GLY A 231 -25.57 -12.09 -70.83
C GLY A 231 -25.96 -10.78 -71.51
N VAL A 232 -26.57 -10.90 -72.69
CA VAL A 232 -27.30 -9.86 -73.42
C VAL A 232 -28.59 -9.52 -72.66
N THR A 233 -28.96 -8.23 -72.61
CA THR A 233 -30.27 -7.63 -72.97
C THR A 233 -30.22 -6.13 -72.62
N ARG A 234 -30.36 -5.18 -73.57
CA ARG A 234 -31.62 -4.58 -74.08
C ARG A 234 -32.59 -4.20 -72.95
N ARG A 235 -33.26 -3.06 -72.90
CA ARG A 235 -33.43 -1.86 -73.74
C ARG A 235 -34.39 -0.99 -72.92
N GLU A 236 -34.36 0.33 -73.04
CA GLU A 236 -35.58 1.15 -73.01
C GLU A 236 -35.23 2.57 -73.49
N ASP A 237 -35.63 2.86 -74.72
CA ASP A 237 -35.90 4.21 -75.19
C ASP A 237 -37.38 4.52 -74.95
N ARG A 238 -37.67 5.82 -74.85
CA ARG A 238 -38.97 6.48 -74.78
C ARG A 238 -40.02 5.96 -75.76
#